data_AF-A0A7L9BJM5-F1
#
_entry.id   AF-A0A7L9BJM5-F1
#
_cell.length_a   1.000
_cell.length_b   1.000
_cell.length_c   1.000
_cell.angle_alpha   90.00
_cell.angle_beta   90.00
_cell.angle_gamma   90.00
#
_symmetry.space_group_name_H-M   'P 1'
#
loop_
_entity.id
_entity.type
_entity.pdbx_description
1 polymer ?
#
loop_
_entity_poly.entity_id
_entity_poly.type
_entity_poly.pdbx_seq_one_letter_code
_entity_poly.pdbx_strand_id
1 'polypeptide(L)'
;MNSKGYTREALEQAPNHISYRNWYNSILLVKRFVAAETGYHVNLNTELENELGLSGDLAWEFMERFGKVFDVNMEEFKLNFLKYFRPNSSYVSLLTLHLMFEIPVKAIQHLFKGNTQRFGEHLFDSKEYDLTIGDLVASVVKKKFCLREKLKRIR
;
A
#
# COMPACT_ATOMS: atom_id res chain seq x y z
N MET A 1 -16.76 -4.67 -43.41
CA MET A 1 -16.08 -4.70 -42.10
C MET A 1 -17.06 -4.19 -41.06
N ASN A 2 -17.71 -5.07 -40.30
CA ASN A 2 -18.69 -4.70 -39.27
C ASN A 2 -17.96 -4.43 -37.95
N SER A 3 -17.79 -3.15 -37.59
CA SER A 3 -17.43 -2.78 -36.23
C SER A 3 -18.62 -3.09 -35.32
N LYS A 4 -18.52 -4.15 -34.52
CA LYS A 4 -19.47 -4.42 -33.44
C LYS A 4 -19.32 -3.28 -32.41
N GLY A 5 -20.11 -2.23 -32.57
CA GLY A 5 -20.27 -1.20 -31.55
C GLY A 5 -20.93 -1.85 -30.35
N TYR A 6 -20.18 -2.03 -29.26
CA TYR A 6 -20.76 -2.42 -27.99
C TYR A 6 -21.70 -1.29 -27.54
N THR A 7 -22.96 -1.61 -27.28
CA THR A 7 -23.93 -0.67 -26.72
C THR A 7 -23.41 -0.17 -25.36
N ARG A 8 -23.67 1.10 -25.02
CA ARG A 8 -23.29 1.69 -23.72
C ARG A 8 -23.71 0.81 -22.54
N GLU A 9 -24.87 0.18 -22.65
CA GLU A 9 -25.43 -0.76 -21.68
C GLU A 9 -24.56 -2.01 -21.49
N ALA A 10 -23.92 -2.53 -22.56
CA ALA A 10 -23.04 -3.69 -22.48
C ALA A 10 -21.68 -3.36 -21.82
N LEU A 11 -21.23 -2.11 -21.90
CA LEU A 11 -20.03 -1.63 -21.20
C LEU A 11 -20.32 -1.37 -19.71
N GLU A 12 -21.51 -0.88 -19.37
CA GLU A 12 -21.92 -0.65 -17.97
C GLU A 12 -22.20 -1.95 -17.20
N GLN A 13 -22.60 -3.03 -17.87
CA GLN A 13 -22.83 -4.34 -17.25
C GLN A 13 -21.56 -5.18 -17.04
N ALA A 14 -20.39 -4.74 -17.54
CA ALA A 14 -19.15 -5.43 -17.25
C ALA A 14 -18.73 -5.15 -15.80
N PRO A 15 -18.54 -6.17 -14.94
CA PRO A 15 -18.30 -6.01 -13.49
C PRO A 15 -16.97 -5.31 -13.14
N ASN A 16 -16.24 -4.80 -14.13
CA ASN A 16 -14.97 -4.10 -13.99
C ASN A 16 -14.87 -2.81 -14.80
N HIS A 17 -15.94 -2.35 -15.45
CA HIS A 17 -15.89 -1.13 -16.25
C HIS A 17 -15.97 0.11 -15.34
N ILE A 18 -14.86 0.84 -15.26
CA ILE A 18 -14.79 2.11 -14.55
C ILE A 18 -15.09 3.21 -15.56
N SER A 19 -16.19 3.94 -15.35
CA SER A 19 -16.48 5.13 -16.15
C SER A 19 -15.38 6.18 -15.99
N TYR A 20 -14.96 6.80 -17.10
CA TYR A 20 -14.01 7.92 -17.10
C TYR A 20 -14.43 9.04 -16.14
N ARG A 21 -15.74 9.33 -16.05
CA ARG A 21 -16.28 10.33 -15.12
C ARG A 21 -16.01 9.95 -13.66
N ASN A 22 -16.21 8.68 -13.31
CA ASN A 22 -15.95 8.20 -11.95
C ASN A 22 -14.45 8.27 -11.62
N TRP A 23 -13.59 7.88 -12.56
CA TRP A 23 -12.14 7.99 -12.41
C TRP A 23 -11.70 9.44 -12.17
N TYR A 24 -12.12 10.35 -13.05
CA TYR A 24 -11.74 11.76 -12.97
C TYR A 24 -12.23 12.43 -11.67
N ASN A 25 -13.48 12.15 -11.26
CA ASN A 25 -14.01 12.66 -10.00
C ASN A 25 -13.21 12.14 -8.79
N SER A 26 -12.86 10.85 -8.78
CA SER A 26 -12.03 10.28 -7.73
C SER A 26 -10.64 10.93 -7.67
N ILE A 27 -10.03 11.26 -8.82
CA ILE A 27 -8.75 11.99 -8.84
C ILE A 27 -8.88 13.33 -8.10
N LEU A 28 -9.92 14.12 -8.43
CA LEU A 28 -10.10 15.44 -7.83
C LEU A 28 -10.32 15.35 -6.32
N LEU A 29 -11.16 14.40 -5.89
CA LEU A 29 -11.47 14.22 -4.47
C LEU A 29 -10.26 13.74 -3.67
N VAL A 30 -9.54 12.73 -4.16
CA VAL A 30 -8.33 12.21 -3.48
C VAL A 30 -7.26 13.29 -3.42
N LYS A 31 -7.01 14.03 -4.51
CA LYS A 31 -6.04 15.13 -4.50
C LYS A 31 -6.38 16.20 -3.46
N ARG A 32 -7.67 16.57 -3.34
CA ARG A 32 -8.12 17.55 -2.34
C ARG A 32 -7.95 17.03 -0.92
N PHE A 33 -8.31 15.77 -0.68
CA PHE A 33 -8.11 15.12 0.62
C PHE A 33 -6.63 15.12 1.01
N VAL A 34 -5.74 14.67 0.13
CA VAL A 34 -4.30 14.63 0.43
C VAL A 34 -3.76 16.03 0.67
N ALA A 35 -4.12 17.02 -0.17
CA ALA A 35 -3.68 18.39 0.04
C ALA A 35 -4.17 18.99 1.36
N ALA A 36 -5.36 18.60 1.83
CA ALA A 36 -5.88 19.03 3.13
C ALA A 36 -5.14 18.37 4.30
N GLU A 37 -4.78 17.09 4.19
CA GLU A 37 -4.10 16.34 5.25
C GLU A 37 -2.60 16.68 5.35
N THR A 38 -1.94 16.92 4.20
CA THR A 38 -0.47 17.09 4.16
C THR A 38 -0.03 18.52 3.86
N GLY A 39 -0.91 19.37 3.35
CA GLY A 39 -0.58 20.72 2.89
C GLY A 39 0.10 20.78 1.51
N TYR A 40 0.32 19.64 0.85
CA TYR A 40 1.05 19.59 -0.44
C TYR A 40 0.14 19.46 -1.65
N HIS A 41 0.55 20.09 -2.75
CA HIS A 41 -0.04 19.82 -4.06
C HIS A 41 0.57 18.56 -4.67
N VAL A 42 -0.28 17.57 -4.96
CA VAL A 42 0.16 16.24 -5.39
C VAL A 42 -0.25 15.89 -6.82
N ASN A 43 0.50 14.97 -7.43
CA ASN A 43 0.17 14.34 -8.70
C ASN A 43 -0.11 12.83 -8.51
N LEU A 44 -0.50 12.10 -9.57
CA LEU A 44 -0.88 10.68 -9.44
C LEU A 44 0.28 9.73 -9.14
N ASN A 45 1.51 10.15 -9.37
CA ASN A 45 2.71 9.38 -9.08
C ASN A 45 3.37 9.83 -7.77
N THR A 46 2.83 10.86 -7.10
CA THR A 46 3.37 11.30 -5.82
C THR A 46 3.33 10.14 -4.83
N GLU A 47 4.50 9.82 -4.29
CA GLU A 47 4.74 8.76 -3.32
C GLU A 47 4.35 9.21 -1.90
N LEU A 48 3.65 8.35 -1.14
CA LEU A 48 3.12 8.71 0.17
C LEU A 48 4.23 8.79 1.21
N GLU A 49 5.17 7.84 1.22
CA GLU A 49 6.26 7.85 2.20
C GLU A 49 7.37 8.81 1.79
N ASN A 50 7.93 8.66 0.60
CA ASN A 50 9.13 9.37 0.17
C ASN A 50 8.90 10.85 -0.10
N GLU A 51 7.75 11.24 -0.67
CA GLU A 51 7.46 12.63 -1.03
C GLU A 51 6.60 13.36 -0.01
N LEU A 52 5.70 12.65 0.71
CA LEU A 52 4.82 13.26 1.70
C LEU A 52 5.23 12.99 3.15
N GLY A 53 6.25 12.16 3.38
CA GLY A 53 6.74 11.83 4.72
C GLY A 53 5.75 11.02 5.54
N LEU A 54 4.78 10.35 4.91
CA LEU A 54 3.83 9.49 5.60
C LEU A 54 4.49 8.14 5.85
N SER A 55 5.02 7.94 7.06
CA SER A 55 5.62 6.67 7.50
C SER A 55 5.07 6.23 8.86
N GLY A 56 5.25 4.94 9.19
CA GLY A 56 4.82 4.35 10.46
C GLY A 56 3.41 4.78 10.90
N ASP A 57 3.29 5.34 12.10
CA ASP A 57 1.99 5.68 12.69
C ASP A 57 1.25 6.78 11.90
N LEU A 58 1.98 7.73 11.31
CA LEU A 58 1.39 8.79 10.49
C LEU A 58 0.75 8.21 9.22
N ALA A 59 1.43 7.26 8.58
CA ALA A 59 0.87 6.53 7.45
C ALA A 59 -0.35 5.69 7.85
N TRP A 60 -0.29 5.02 9.00
CA TRP A 60 -1.42 4.25 9.51
C TRP A 60 -2.66 5.13 9.73
N GLU A 61 -2.51 6.23 10.47
CA GLU A 61 -3.60 7.16 10.75
C GLU A 61 -4.18 7.77 9.48
N PHE A 62 -3.30 8.22 8.57
CA PHE A 62 -3.71 8.76 7.27
C PHE A 62 -4.56 7.75 6.48
N MET A 63 -4.12 6.49 6.41
CA MET A 63 -4.81 5.45 5.67
C MET A 63 -6.11 5.01 6.33
N GLU A 64 -6.21 5.07 7.65
CA GLU A 64 -7.47 4.83 8.36
C GLU A 64 -8.49 5.95 8.10
N ARG A 65 -8.07 7.21 8.14
CA ARG A 65 -8.92 8.37 7.79
C ARG A 65 -9.37 8.29 6.33
N PHE A 66 -8.45 8.01 5.41
CA PHE A 66 -8.74 7.80 4.00
C PHE A 66 -9.81 6.72 3.80
N GLY A 67 -9.65 5.55 4.43
CA GLY A 67 -10.62 4.45 4.35
C GLY A 67 -12.03 4.84 4.81
N LYS A 68 -12.12 5.61 5.91
CA LYS A 68 -13.39 6.11 6.45
C LYS A 68 -14.05 7.15 5.54
N VAL A 69 -13.28 8.15 5.07
CA VAL A 69 -13.79 9.27 4.25
C VAL A 69 -14.34 8.78 2.92
N PHE A 70 -13.65 7.84 2.27
CA PHE A 70 -14.03 7.36 0.94
C PHE A 70 -14.83 6.06 0.94
N ASP A 71 -15.12 5.50 2.12
CA ASP A 71 -15.80 4.21 2.29
C ASP A 71 -15.08 3.12 1.48
N VAL A 72 -13.81 2.89 1.81
CA VAL A 72 -12.92 1.91 1.15
C VAL A 72 -12.63 0.79 2.14
N ASN A 73 -12.83 -0.47 1.71
CA ASN A 73 -12.38 -1.60 2.52
C ASN A 73 -10.84 -1.66 2.54
N MET A 74 -10.27 -1.46 3.74
CA MET A 74 -8.82 -1.41 4.00
C MET A 74 -8.24 -2.69 4.64
N GLU A 75 -9.00 -3.79 4.72
CA GLU A 75 -8.54 -5.03 5.38
C GLU A 75 -7.26 -5.59 4.76
N GLU A 76 -7.19 -5.68 3.42
CA GLU A 76 -5.99 -6.13 2.70
C GLU A 76 -4.78 -5.23 3.01
N PHE A 77 -5.00 -3.91 3.09
CA PHE A 77 -3.94 -2.96 3.45
C PHE A 77 -3.45 -3.20 4.87
N LYS A 78 -4.35 -3.30 5.86
CA LYS A 78 -4.00 -3.47 7.27
C LYS A 78 -3.15 -4.71 7.51
N LEU A 79 -3.48 -5.82 6.85
CA LEU A 79 -2.71 -7.07 6.93
C LEU A 79 -1.30 -6.95 6.32
N ASN A 80 -1.11 -6.03 5.38
CA ASN A 80 0.12 -5.87 4.61
C ASN A 80 0.76 -4.49 4.84
N PHE A 81 0.49 -3.82 5.97
CA PHE A 81 0.94 -2.45 6.20
C PHE A 81 2.46 -2.29 6.01
N LEU A 82 3.25 -3.20 6.59
CA LEU A 82 4.71 -3.20 6.53
C LEU A 82 5.28 -3.46 5.13
N LYS A 83 4.45 -3.86 4.16
CA LYS A 83 4.84 -3.98 2.76
C LYS A 83 4.89 -2.62 2.06
N TYR A 84 4.05 -1.69 2.53
CA TYR A 84 3.78 -0.41 1.87
C TYR A 84 4.43 0.78 2.56
N PHE A 85 4.68 0.65 3.87
CA PHE A 85 5.29 1.69 4.66
C PHE A 85 6.38 1.10 5.53
N ARG A 86 7.53 1.78 5.58
CA ARG A 86 8.57 1.42 6.53
C ARG A 86 8.04 1.62 7.96
N PRO A 87 8.29 0.67 8.86
CA PRO A 87 8.07 0.92 10.28
C PRO A 87 8.95 2.09 10.71
N ASN A 88 8.39 2.99 11.53
CA ASN A 88 9.19 4.05 12.16
C ASN A 88 10.42 3.42 12.82
N SER A 89 11.58 4.07 12.66
CA SER A 89 12.87 3.58 13.18
C SER A 89 12.85 3.24 14.68
N SER A 90 11.87 3.74 15.43
CA SER A 90 11.58 3.37 16.82
C SER A 90 11.19 1.89 17.00
N TYR A 91 10.57 1.23 16.02
CA TYR A 91 10.25 -0.21 16.08
C TYR A 91 11.44 -1.11 15.77
N VAL A 92 12.42 -0.59 15.02
CA VAL A 92 13.69 -1.29 14.82
C VAL A 92 14.38 -1.47 16.16
N SER A 93 14.19 -0.56 17.13
CA SER A 93 14.77 -0.69 18.47
C SER A 93 14.29 -1.93 19.24
N LEU A 94 13.00 -2.31 19.15
CA LEU A 94 12.47 -3.50 19.83
C LEU A 94 12.87 -4.80 19.13
N LEU A 95 12.89 -4.82 17.80
CA LEU A 95 13.35 -5.98 17.03
C LEU A 95 14.87 -6.18 17.18
N THR A 96 15.67 -5.10 17.18
CA THR A 96 17.11 -5.18 17.50
C THR A 96 17.35 -5.53 18.96
N LEU A 97 16.53 -5.07 19.91
CA LEU A 97 16.61 -5.53 21.30
C LEU A 97 16.36 -7.04 21.37
N HIS A 98 15.29 -7.54 20.75
CA HIS A 98 14.96 -8.95 20.75
C HIS A 98 16.05 -9.79 20.09
N LEU A 99 16.62 -9.34 18.96
CA LEU A 99 17.77 -9.97 18.31
C LEU A 99 19.04 -9.92 19.17
N MET A 100 19.29 -8.83 19.90
CA MET A 100 20.40 -8.74 20.87
C MET A 100 20.27 -9.73 22.02
N PHE A 101 19.06 -10.17 22.38
CA PHE A 101 18.85 -11.18 23.42
C PHE A 101 18.76 -12.60 22.86
N GLU A 102 18.15 -12.81 21.69
CA GLU A 102 18.01 -14.14 21.10
C GLU A 102 19.30 -14.65 20.46
N ILE A 103 20.10 -13.79 19.82
CA ILE A 103 21.34 -14.21 19.15
C ILE A 103 22.35 -14.77 20.15
N PRO A 104 22.62 -14.14 21.32
CA PRO A 104 23.52 -14.73 22.31
C PRO A 104 22.96 -16.03 22.88
N VAL A 105 21.66 -16.12 23.15
CA VAL A 105 21.05 -17.33 23.71
C VAL A 105 21.09 -18.49 22.72
N LYS A 106 20.79 -18.25 21.44
CA LYS A 106 20.90 -19.25 20.37
C LYS A 106 22.35 -19.58 20.02
N ALA A 107 23.28 -18.62 20.09
CA ALA A 107 24.71 -18.85 19.91
C ALA A 107 25.29 -19.71 21.04
N ILE A 108 24.86 -19.48 22.29
CA ILE A 108 25.19 -20.33 23.44
C ILE A 108 24.62 -21.73 23.20
N GLN A 109 23.34 -21.86 22.81
CA GLN A 109 22.74 -23.16 22.48
C GLN A 109 23.46 -23.87 21.32
N HIS A 110 23.97 -23.13 20.34
CA HIS A 110 24.70 -23.65 19.18
C HIS A 110 26.15 -24.06 19.53
N LEU A 111 26.81 -23.35 20.46
CA LEU A 111 28.11 -23.74 21.00
C LEU A 111 28.02 -25.04 21.83
N PHE A 112 26.87 -25.32 22.44
CA PHE A 112 26.65 -26.54 23.24
C PHE A 112 25.95 -27.69 22.50
N LYS A 113 25.32 -27.44 21.34
CA LYS A 113 24.79 -28.50 20.45
C LYS A 113 25.58 -28.53 19.16
N GLY A 114 26.49 -29.52 19.09
CA GLY A 114 27.25 -29.81 17.89
C GLY A 114 26.33 -29.96 16.67
N ASN A 115 26.69 -29.23 15.62
CA ASN A 115 26.18 -29.33 14.26
C ASN A 115 24.72 -28.87 14.05
N THR A 116 24.50 -27.78 13.29
CA THR A 116 23.55 -27.73 12.16
C THR A 116 23.40 -26.32 11.56
N GLN A 117 23.49 -26.29 10.22
CA GLN A 117 22.80 -25.43 9.24
C GLN A 117 22.87 -23.89 9.32
N ARG A 118 23.28 -23.33 8.18
CA ARG A 118 23.29 -21.90 7.81
C ARG A 118 21.93 -21.24 8.09
N PHE A 119 21.91 -20.35 9.07
CA PHE A 119 20.75 -19.51 9.36
C PHE A 119 20.64 -18.38 8.32
N GLY A 120 19.68 -18.55 7.40
CA GLY A 120 18.73 -17.55 6.94
C GLY A 120 19.23 -16.18 6.47
N GLU A 121 19.64 -16.09 5.20
CA GLU A 121 19.82 -14.81 4.47
C GLU A 121 18.52 -14.24 3.86
N HIS A 122 17.33 -14.71 4.23
CA HIS A 122 16.08 -14.34 3.55
C HIS A 122 15.16 -13.33 4.25
N LEU A 123 15.58 -12.69 5.35
CA LEU A 123 14.67 -11.82 6.13
C LEU A 123 14.47 -10.39 5.60
N PHE A 124 15.17 -9.97 4.53
CA PHE A 124 15.17 -8.56 4.10
C PHE A 124 15.07 -8.33 2.58
N ASP A 125 14.51 -9.27 1.82
CA ASP A 125 14.27 -9.06 0.38
C ASP A 125 12.82 -8.63 0.08
N SER A 126 12.22 -7.82 0.97
CA SER A 126 10.94 -7.18 0.69
C SER A 126 11.23 -5.88 -0.07
N LYS A 127 11.11 -5.95 -1.39
CA LYS A 127 11.09 -4.77 -2.26
C LYS A 127 10.09 -3.75 -1.71
N GLU A 128 10.59 -2.65 -1.17
CA GLU A 128 9.77 -1.60 -0.55
C GLU A 128 8.87 -0.99 -1.64
N TYR A 129 7.56 -1.06 -1.42
CA TYR A 129 6.58 -0.54 -2.37
C TYR A 129 5.93 0.71 -1.78
N ASP A 130 6.45 1.88 -2.12
CA ASP A 130 5.80 3.13 -1.74
C ASP A 130 4.49 3.29 -2.50
N LEU A 131 3.41 3.59 -1.77
CA LEU A 131 2.10 3.81 -2.38
C LEU A 131 2.07 5.16 -3.04
N THR A 132 1.34 5.27 -4.15
CA THR A 132 1.13 6.53 -4.85
C THR A 132 -0.29 7.05 -4.67
N ILE A 133 -0.49 8.33 -4.93
CA ILE A 133 -1.85 8.92 -5.05
C ILE A 133 -2.70 8.15 -6.08
N GLY A 134 -2.09 7.60 -7.12
CA GLY A 134 -2.77 6.76 -8.11
C GLY A 134 -3.37 5.49 -7.50
N ASP A 135 -2.72 4.88 -6.52
CA ASP A 135 -3.21 3.70 -5.80
C ASP A 135 -4.39 4.06 -4.88
N LEU A 136 -4.36 5.24 -4.26
CA LEU A 136 -5.50 5.76 -3.51
C LEU A 136 -6.71 5.97 -4.44
N VAL A 137 -6.52 6.60 -5.60
CA VAL A 137 -7.59 6.78 -6.59
C VAL A 137 -8.15 5.43 -7.04
N ALA A 138 -7.29 4.46 -7.33
CA ALA A 138 -7.70 3.11 -7.68
C ALA A 138 -8.54 2.45 -6.59
N SER A 139 -8.14 2.65 -5.33
CA SER A 139 -8.84 2.13 -4.16
C SER A 139 -10.24 2.73 -3.98
N VAL A 140 -10.39 4.06 -4.16
CA VAL A 140 -11.69 4.74 -4.12
C VAL A 140 -12.63 4.18 -5.20
N VAL A 141 -12.11 4.03 -6.42
CA VAL A 141 -12.88 3.57 -7.56
C VAL A 141 -13.34 2.12 -7.39
N LYS A 142 -12.52 1.27 -6.77
CA LYS A 142 -12.86 -0.14 -6.51
C LYS A 142 -13.58 -0.38 -5.18
N LYS A 143 -13.73 0.66 -4.34
CA LYS A 143 -14.31 0.58 -2.99
C LYS A 143 -13.60 -0.43 -2.06
N LYS A 144 -12.34 -0.71 -2.37
CA LYS A 144 -11.43 -1.57 -1.61
C LYS A 144 -9.99 -1.21 -1.95
N PHE A 145 -9.07 -1.47 -1.03
CA PHE A 145 -7.65 -1.28 -1.28
C PHE A 145 -7.23 -1.98 -2.59
N CYS A 146 -6.64 -1.22 -3.51
CA CYS A 146 -6.30 -1.68 -4.85
C CYS A 146 -5.14 -0.86 -5.41
N LEU A 147 -4.06 -1.53 -5.80
CA LEU A 147 -2.97 -0.89 -6.52
C LEU A 147 -3.42 -0.52 -7.94
N ARG A 148 -2.95 0.63 -8.43
CA ARG A 148 -3.25 1.15 -9.77
C ARG A 148 -2.86 0.17 -10.87
N GLU A 149 -1.77 -0.56 -10.70
CA GLU A 149 -1.33 -1.61 -11.64
C GLU A 149 -2.33 -2.77 -11.79
N LYS A 150 -3.14 -3.04 -10.75
CA LYS A 150 -4.18 -4.08 -10.77
C LYS A 150 -5.46 -3.62 -11.50
N LEU A 151 -5.57 -2.33 -11.83
CA LEU A 151 -6.63 -1.85 -12.72
C LEU A 151 -6.31 -2.28 -14.15
N LYS A 152 -7.07 -3.26 -14.66
CA LYS A 152 -7.05 -3.57 -16.10
C LYS A 152 -7.27 -2.28 -16.88
N ARG A 153 -6.32 -1.92 -17.76
CA ARG A 153 -6.33 -0.66 -18.52
C ARG A 153 -7.73 -0.40 -19.08
N ILE A 154 -8.25 0.78 -18.73
CA ILE A 154 -9.32 1.45 -19.46
C ILE A 154 -8.82 1.55 -20.91
N ARG A 155 -9.41 0.76 -21.82
CA ARG A 155 -9.17 0.87 -23.26
C ARG A 155 -10.13 1.89 -23.85
#